data_AF-A0A0G0B2Q8-F1
#
_entry.id   AF-A0A0G0B2Q8-F1
#
_cell.length_a   1.000
_cell.length_b   1.000
_cell.length_c   1.000
_cell.angle_alpha   90.00
_cell.angle_beta   90.00
_cell.angle_gamma   90.00
#
_symmetry.space_group_name_H-M   'P 1'
#
loop_
_entity.id
_entity.type
_entity.pdbx_description
1 polymer ?
#
loop_
_entity_poly.entity_id
_entity_poly.type
_entity_poly.pdbx_seq_one_letter_code
_entity_poly.pdbx_strand_id
1 'polypeptide(L)'
;MKKLFKEYHQFSADEFQQLFKNCLFVFDTNALLNMYRYSRETVDEYLKVLRELKSKNQLWIPYQVGYEFFENRIGVISEYEKSYDEILSILDDAKKSIETRYKNHPFLDLVKIKEDMNLGLSNIESKIKIQKNNHPKWLEGDDVLENIVELFEDNVGSEYTNEELDKIKKEGQERYMRKIPPGFKDDQKSEEKKYGDLILWFQIIDKAKKSKRSIVLISGDIKDDWWLKKEGRRIMPLPQLKKEMIAEAGVEFHIYTTDNFLELYKIPSEEIDIKAIKEVREIRKSEEERVRRRMKASKINTELNLAMTGRFFVEAVYMFEILYDLIMSANDSMVSSVTKVELRNLFENIRGLRNRIIHGEVDELSMKYSCEWIKDLLFVFNELVDSFEGDVEIHSKMRSYIEKLEKLNLKFSRYIQ
;
A
#
# COMPACT_ATOMS: atom_id res chain seq x y z
N MET A 1 33.40 4.82 17.25
CA MET A 1 31.94 4.67 17.07
C MET A 1 31.41 5.37 15.82
N LYS A 2 31.61 6.68 15.62
CA LYS A 2 31.07 7.42 14.44
C LYS A 2 31.31 6.77 13.07
N LYS A 3 32.52 6.27 12.80
CA LYS A 3 32.85 5.61 11.53
C LYS A 3 32.26 4.20 11.39
N LEU A 4 32.01 3.50 12.49
CA LEU A 4 31.53 2.12 12.51
C LEU A 4 30.00 2.02 12.46
N PHE A 5 29.30 3.05 12.93
CA PHE A 5 27.84 3.11 13.02
C PHE A 5 27.27 4.31 12.26
N LYS A 6 27.86 4.64 11.10
CA LYS A 6 27.48 5.78 10.26
C LYS A 6 25.99 5.80 9.93
N GLU A 7 25.40 4.62 9.75
CA GLU A 7 23.99 4.46 9.44
C GLU A 7 23.06 5.03 10.53
N TYR A 8 23.50 5.08 11.79
CA TYR A 8 22.72 5.62 12.92
C TYR A 8 22.94 7.11 13.18
N HIS A 9 23.86 7.76 12.45
CA HIS A 9 24.13 9.18 12.64
C HIS A 9 23.30 10.05 11.70
N GLN A 10 22.71 11.12 12.25
CA GLN A 10 22.13 12.21 11.47
C GLN A 10 23.25 13.13 10.97
N PHE A 11 23.05 13.74 9.81
CA PHE A 11 23.94 14.78 9.32
C PHE A 11 23.79 16.05 10.16
N SER A 12 24.91 16.63 10.58
CA SER A 12 24.96 18.02 11.04
C SER A 12 24.66 18.99 9.87
N ALA A 13 24.40 20.26 10.19
CA ALA A 13 24.15 21.29 9.18
C ALA A 13 25.30 21.41 8.16
N ASP A 14 26.55 21.31 8.62
CA ASP A 14 27.72 21.41 7.75
C ASP A 14 27.90 20.15 6.88
N GLU A 15 27.74 18.95 7.45
CA GLU A 15 27.78 17.69 6.69
C GLU A 15 26.65 17.66 5.65
N PHE A 16 25.50 18.23 5.98
CA PHE A 16 24.37 18.38 5.07
C PHE A 16 24.68 19.31 3.89
N GLN A 17 25.26 20.49 4.15
CA GLN A 17 25.69 21.39 3.07
C GLN A 17 26.75 20.72 2.17
N GLN A 18 27.64 19.91 2.75
CA GLN A 18 28.61 19.13 1.99
C GLN A 18 27.94 18.04 1.15
N LEU A 19 26.95 17.34 1.71
CA LEU A 19 26.15 16.35 0.99
C LEU A 19 25.50 16.97 -0.25
N PHE A 20 24.85 18.13 -0.08
CA PHE A 20 24.11 18.82 -1.14
C PHE A 20 24.98 19.29 -2.31
N LYS A 21 26.26 19.60 -2.07
CA LYS A 21 27.17 20.05 -3.13
C LYS A 21 27.38 19.00 -4.22
N ASN A 22 27.43 17.71 -3.86
CA ASN A 22 27.83 16.65 -4.78
C ASN A 22 26.87 15.44 -4.82
N CYS A 23 25.73 15.47 -4.13
CA CYS A 23 24.75 14.39 -4.20
C CYS A 23 23.98 14.38 -5.53
N LEU A 24 23.32 13.25 -5.81
CA LEU A 24 22.19 13.18 -6.74
C LEU A 24 20.89 13.27 -5.92
N PHE A 25 20.02 14.18 -6.34
CA PHE A 25 18.65 14.28 -5.88
C PHE A 25 17.79 13.34 -6.72
N VAL A 26 17.16 12.42 -6.02
CA VAL A 26 16.31 11.39 -6.61
C VAL A 26 14.89 11.67 -6.20
N PHE A 27 13.97 11.91 -7.14
CA PHE A 27 12.59 12.21 -6.81
C PHE A 27 11.74 10.94 -6.84
N ASP A 28 10.81 10.82 -5.89
CA ASP A 28 9.78 9.77 -5.93
C ASP A 28 8.61 10.16 -6.84
N THR A 29 7.74 9.19 -7.12
CA THR A 29 6.56 9.39 -7.97
C THR A 29 5.63 10.48 -7.43
N ASN A 30 5.40 10.49 -6.11
CA ASN A 30 4.48 11.42 -5.48
C ASN A 30 5.00 12.87 -5.51
N ALA A 31 6.31 13.08 -5.41
CA ALA A 31 6.92 14.39 -5.51
C ALA A 31 6.65 15.01 -6.89
N LEU A 32 6.60 14.19 -7.95
CA LEU A 32 6.23 14.64 -9.30
C LEU A 32 4.71 14.80 -9.45
N LEU A 33 3.92 13.79 -9.06
CA LEU A 33 2.45 13.82 -9.19
C LEU A 33 1.81 14.99 -8.43
N ASN A 34 2.41 15.43 -7.32
CA ASN A 34 1.88 16.54 -6.55
C ASN A 34 1.91 17.88 -7.31
N MET A 35 2.64 18.03 -8.41
CA MET A 35 2.56 19.22 -9.26
C MET A 35 1.15 19.45 -9.82
N TYR A 36 0.37 18.38 -10.05
CA TYR A 36 -1.04 18.49 -10.44
C TYR A 36 -1.97 18.92 -9.29
N ARG A 37 -1.45 19.05 -8.07
CA ARG A 37 -2.19 19.41 -6.86
C ARG A 37 -1.77 20.77 -6.29
N TYR A 38 -0.74 21.38 -6.88
CA TYR A 38 -0.23 22.68 -6.48
C TYR A 38 -0.88 23.79 -7.31
N SER A 39 -0.87 25.00 -6.75
CA SER A 39 -1.08 26.24 -7.50
C SER A 39 -0.03 26.42 -8.59
N ARG A 40 -0.36 27.23 -9.59
CA ARG A 40 0.54 27.52 -10.72
C ARG A 40 1.85 28.14 -10.25
N GLU A 41 1.75 29.06 -9.31
CA GLU A 41 2.89 29.74 -8.70
C GLU A 41 3.83 28.74 -8.00
N THR A 42 3.27 27.76 -7.28
CA THR A 42 4.06 26.71 -6.62
C THR A 42 4.68 25.73 -7.62
N VAL A 43 3.99 25.40 -8.71
CA VAL A 43 4.58 24.60 -9.80
C VAL A 43 5.77 25.31 -10.42
N ASP A 44 5.67 26.61 -10.70
CA ASP A 44 6.75 27.39 -11.31
C ASP A 44 8.00 27.45 -10.41
N GLU A 45 7.81 27.70 -9.11
CA GLU A 45 8.89 27.63 -8.11
C GLU A 45 9.53 26.24 -8.04
N TYR A 46 8.71 25.19 -8.10
CA TYR A 46 9.21 23.82 -8.05
C TYR A 46 10.01 23.46 -9.31
N LEU A 47 9.51 23.81 -10.49
CA LEU A 47 10.18 23.61 -11.77
C LEU A 47 11.51 24.36 -11.84
N LYS A 48 11.59 25.57 -11.29
CA LYS A 48 12.84 26.33 -11.18
C LYS A 48 13.92 25.57 -10.40
N VAL A 49 13.56 24.97 -9.26
CA VAL A 49 14.48 24.13 -8.50
C VAL A 49 14.93 22.92 -9.31
N LEU A 50 14.01 22.21 -9.98
CA LEU A 50 14.35 21.06 -10.81
C LEU A 50 15.28 21.45 -11.99
N ARG A 51 15.02 22.57 -12.66
CA ARG A 51 15.88 23.10 -13.75
C ARG A 51 17.29 23.41 -13.25
N GLU A 52 17.41 23.98 -12.05
CA GLU A 52 18.72 24.22 -11.45
C GLU A 52 19.45 22.92 -11.08
N LEU A 53 18.75 21.93 -10.54
CA LEU A 53 19.33 20.61 -10.29
C LEU A 53 19.79 19.94 -11.58
N LYS A 54 19.00 20.06 -12.66
CA LYS A 54 19.36 19.57 -13.99
C LYS A 54 20.64 20.24 -14.50
N SER A 55 20.75 21.56 -14.42
CA SER A 55 21.93 22.30 -14.90
C SER A 55 23.22 21.94 -14.13
N LYS A 56 23.10 21.55 -12.86
CA LYS A 56 24.19 21.04 -12.03
C LYS A 56 24.44 19.54 -12.16
N ASN A 57 23.74 18.84 -13.07
CA ASN A 57 23.76 17.38 -13.21
C ASN A 57 23.47 16.65 -11.88
N GLN A 58 22.58 17.20 -11.04
CA GLN A 58 22.18 16.60 -9.76
C GLN A 58 20.78 16.00 -9.77
N LEU A 59 20.03 16.15 -10.87
CA LEU A 59 18.66 15.65 -10.99
C LEU A 59 18.63 14.24 -11.57
N TRP A 60 17.87 13.32 -10.96
CA TRP A 60 17.66 11.98 -11.51
C TRP A 60 16.36 11.33 -10.99
N ILE A 61 15.78 10.40 -11.74
CA ILE A 61 14.72 9.49 -11.25
C ILE A 61 14.97 8.04 -11.69
N PRO A 62 14.57 7.04 -10.88
CA PRO A 62 14.49 5.64 -11.30
C PRO A 62 13.49 5.45 -12.45
N TYR A 63 13.68 4.42 -13.28
CA TYR A 63 12.67 4.06 -14.30
C TYR A 63 11.32 3.77 -13.66
N GLN A 64 11.31 3.09 -12.50
CA GLN A 64 10.09 2.77 -11.76
C GLN A 64 9.26 4.02 -11.43
N VAL A 65 9.92 5.13 -11.10
CA VAL A 65 9.24 6.41 -10.80
C VAL A 65 8.62 6.99 -12.06
N GLY A 66 9.32 6.95 -13.20
CA GLY A 66 8.77 7.36 -14.49
C GLY A 66 7.54 6.53 -14.88
N TYR A 67 7.66 5.19 -14.80
CA TYR A 67 6.57 4.26 -15.07
C TYR A 67 5.33 4.56 -14.21
N GLU A 68 5.50 4.64 -12.89
CA GLU A 68 4.40 4.94 -11.98
C GLU A 68 3.81 6.34 -12.21
N PHE A 69 4.62 7.33 -12.58
CA PHE A 69 4.12 8.66 -12.90
C PHE A 69 3.16 8.60 -14.09
N PHE A 70 3.58 7.95 -15.18
CA PHE A 70 2.74 7.78 -16.36
C PHE A 70 1.46 6.99 -16.05
N GLU A 71 1.55 5.89 -15.31
CA GLU A 71 0.38 5.08 -14.94
C GLU A 71 -0.64 5.85 -14.08
N ASN A 72 -0.17 6.71 -13.17
CA ASN A 72 -1.05 7.32 -12.16
C ASN A 72 -1.49 8.76 -12.47
N ARG A 73 -0.80 9.50 -13.35
CA ARG A 73 -1.06 10.94 -13.58
C ARG A 73 -2.52 11.26 -13.94
N ILE A 74 -3.13 10.46 -14.82
CA ILE A 74 -4.51 10.70 -15.29
C ILE A 74 -5.48 10.53 -14.12
N GLY A 75 -5.23 9.54 -13.26
CA GLY A 75 -6.02 9.33 -12.05
C GLY A 75 -5.95 10.52 -11.10
N VAL A 76 -4.76 11.10 -10.91
CA VAL A 76 -4.57 12.29 -10.06
C VAL A 76 -5.28 13.51 -10.64
N ILE A 77 -5.15 13.77 -11.95
CA ILE A 77 -5.84 14.85 -12.65
C ILE A 77 -7.36 14.71 -12.45
N SER A 78 -7.90 13.54 -12.79
CA SER A 78 -9.33 13.26 -12.68
C SER A 78 -9.86 13.34 -11.24
N GLU A 79 -9.07 12.94 -10.24
CA GLU A 79 -9.45 13.07 -8.82
C GLU A 79 -9.67 14.54 -8.45
N TYR A 80 -8.74 15.41 -8.86
CA TYR A 80 -8.81 16.83 -8.50
C TYR A 80 -9.91 17.57 -9.27
N GLU A 81 -10.11 17.25 -10.55
CA GLU A 81 -11.23 17.76 -11.34
C GLU A 81 -12.59 17.36 -10.74
N LYS A 82 -12.73 16.11 -10.28
CA LYS A 82 -13.96 15.63 -9.62
C LYS A 82 -14.21 16.28 -8.27
N SER A 83 -13.15 16.68 -7.56
CA SER A 83 -13.28 17.29 -6.23
C SER A 83 -14.16 18.54 -6.21
N TYR A 84 -14.20 19.31 -7.30
CA TYR A 84 -15.11 20.46 -7.43
C TYR A 84 -16.59 20.04 -7.34
N ASP A 85 -16.97 18.98 -8.04
CA ASP A 85 -18.34 18.46 -8.03
C ASP A 85 -18.67 17.80 -6.69
N GLU A 86 -17.71 17.11 -6.07
CA GLU A 86 -17.86 16.54 -4.73
C GLU A 86 -18.10 17.65 -3.68
N ILE A 87 -17.34 18.74 -3.74
CA ILE A 87 -17.52 19.89 -2.84
C ILE A 87 -18.91 20.51 -3.06
N LEU A 88 -19.35 20.70 -4.31
CA LEU A 88 -20.69 21.21 -4.60
C LEU A 88 -21.78 20.26 -4.10
N SER A 89 -21.59 18.94 -4.22
CA SER A 89 -22.52 17.94 -3.69
C SER A 89 -22.60 18.00 -2.16
N ILE A 90 -21.47 18.17 -1.46
CA ILE A 90 -21.45 18.31 0.00
C ILE A 90 -22.25 19.54 0.46
N LEU A 91 -22.13 20.66 -0.26
CA LEU A 91 -22.91 21.86 0.03
C LEU A 91 -24.42 21.62 -0.15
N ASP A 92 -24.80 20.90 -1.22
CA ASP A 92 -26.20 20.55 -1.48
C ASP A 92 -26.76 19.56 -0.45
N ASP A 93 -25.97 18.55 -0.07
CA ASP A 93 -26.35 17.56 0.94
C ASP A 93 -26.49 18.18 2.33
N ALA A 94 -25.65 19.17 2.67
CA ALA A 94 -25.79 19.94 3.90
C ALA A 94 -27.12 20.70 3.93
N LYS A 95 -27.52 21.33 2.80
CA LYS A 95 -28.83 22.00 2.68
C LYS A 95 -29.98 21.01 2.87
N LYS A 96 -29.97 19.91 2.11
CA LYS A 96 -31.00 18.86 2.18
C LYS A 96 -31.10 18.20 3.55
N SER A 97 -29.96 17.94 4.21
CA SER A 97 -29.94 17.28 5.52
C SER A 97 -30.68 18.08 6.58
N ILE A 98 -30.51 19.41 6.59
CA ILE A 98 -31.22 20.30 7.51
C ILE A 98 -32.73 20.27 7.23
N GLU A 99 -33.13 20.36 5.96
CA GLU A 99 -34.54 20.34 5.54
C GLU A 99 -35.25 19.03 5.91
N THR A 100 -34.58 17.90 5.71
CA THR A 100 -35.18 16.57 5.89
C THR A 100 -35.21 16.11 7.34
N ARG A 101 -34.12 16.30 8.11
CA ARG A 101 -33.99 15.74 9.47
C ARG A 101 -34.70 16.56 10.53
N TYR A 102 -34.87 17.86 10.31
CA TYR A 102 -35.40 18.78 11.31
C TYR A 102 -36.69 19.47 10.87
N LYS A 103 -37.35 19.00 9.80
CA LYS A 103 -38.53 19.61 9.15
C LYS A 103 -39.61 20.17 10.09
N ASN A 104 -39.82 19.55 11.25
CA ASN A 104 -40.87 19.91 12.21
C ASN A 104 -40.31 20.42 13.55
N HIS A 105 -39.11 20.99 13.57
CA HIS A 105 -38.49 21.45 14.81
C HIS A 105 -39.28 22.63 15.40
N PRO A 106 -39.91 22.48 16.59
CA PRO A 106 -40.95 23.41 17.07
C PRO A 106 -40.43 24.80 17.47
N PHE A 107 -39.12 24.95 17.63
CA PHE A 107 -38.49 26.19 18.09
C PHE A 107 -37.61 26.89 17.03
N LEU A 108 -37.55 26.37 15.80
CA LEU A 108 -36.69 26.93 14.75
C LEU A 108 -37.51 27.40 13.55
N ASP A 109 -37.19 28.59 13.04
CA ASP A 109 -37.71 29.10 11.78
C ASP A 109 -36.89 28.54 10.60
N LEU A 110 -37.26 27.34 10.15
CA LEU A 110 -36.56 26.65 9.08
C LEU A 110 -36.73 27.31 7.72
N VAL A 111 -37.77 28.11 7.51
CA VAL A 111 -37.97 28.87 6.28
C VAL A 111 -36.91 29.95 6.19
N LYS A 112 -36.76 30.74 7.26
CA LYS A 112 -35.74 31.79 7.32
C LYS A 112 -34.31 31.23 7.28
N ILE A 113 -34.03 30.15 8.03
CA ILE A 113 -32.72 29.49 8.00
C ILE A 113 -32.36 29.02 6.58
N LYS A 114 -33.34 28.50 5.82
CA LYS A 114 -33.14 28.08 4.43
C LYS A 114 -32.83 29.26 3.51
N GLU A 115 -33.55 30.37 3.65
CA GLU A 115 -33.28 31.58 2.88
C GLU A 115 -31.86 32.11 3.15
N ASP A 116 -31.49 32.23 4.43
CA ASP A 116 -30.17 32.69 4.86
C ASP A 116 -29.05 31.76 4.34
N MET A 117 -29.25 30.44 4.42
CA MET A 117 -28.32 29.46 3.87
C MET A 117 -28.17 29.56 2.36
N ASN A 118 -29.28 29.70 1.62
CA ASN A 118 -29.23 29.81 0.17
C ASN A 118 -28.51 31.09 -0.26
N LEU A 119 -28.81 32.21 0.39
CA LEU A 119 -28.12 33.48 0.16
C LEU A 119 -26.62 33.36 0.47
N GLY A 120 -26.27 32.83 1.65
CA GLY A 120 -24.87 32.70 2.07
C GLY A 120 -24.05 31.75 1.20
N LEU A 121 -24.63 30.62 0.79
CA LEU A 121 -23.92 29.59 0.01
C LEU A 121 -23.87 29.88 -1.49
N SER A 122 -24.81 30.66 -2.04
CA SER A 122 -24.86 30.97 -3.48
C SER A 122 -23.55 31.59 -4.01
N ASN A 123 -22.96 32.51 -3.24
CA ASN A 123 -21.68 33.15 -3.60
C ASN A 123 -20.52 32.14 -3.58
N ILE A 124 -20.53 31.21 -2.62
CA ILE A 124 -19.51 30.16 -2.50
C ILE A 124 -19.59 29.20 -3.68
N GLU A 125 -20.80 28.71 -4.01
CA GLU A 125 -21.03 27.84 -5.17
C GLU A 125 -20.58 28.49 -6.48
N SER A 126 -20.89 29.78 -6.64
CA SER A 126 -20.50 30.54 -7.84
C SER A 126 -18.97 30.63 -7.96
N LYS A 127 -18.26 30.91 -6.86
CA LYS A 127 -16.80 30.93 -6.83
C LYS A 127 -16.20 29.56 -7.18
N ILE A 128 -16.75 28.48 -6.64
CA ILE A 128 -16.28 27.11 -6.94
C ILE A 128 -16.47 26.79 -8.43
N LYS A 129 -17.64 27.12 -9.01
CA LYS A 129 -17.91 26.91 -10.44
C LYS A 129 -16.97 27.72 -11.34
N ILE A 130 -16.67 28.96 -10.99
CA ILE A 130 -15.69 29.78 -11.71
C ILE A 130 -14.31 29.13 -11.66
N GLN A 131 -13.86 28.69 -10.48
CA GLN A 131 -12.56 28.03 -10.35
C GLN A 131 -12.50 26.69 -11.08
N LYS A 132 -13.61 25.93 -11.11
CA LYS A 132 -13.72 24.71 -11.91
C LYS A 132 -13.54 25.01 -13.40
N ASN A 133 -14.20 26.06 -13.91
CA ASN A 133 -14.09 26.45 -15.32
C ASN A 133 -12.69 26.98 -15.70
N ASN A 134 -12.00 27.60 -14.74
CA ASN A 134 -10.65 28.11 -14.92
C ASN A 134 -9.56 27.05 -14.62
N HIS A 135 -9.94 25.84 -14.18
CA HIS A 135 -8.99 24.79 -13.88
C HIS A 135 -8.22 24.40 -15.16
N PRO A 136 -6.90 24.17 -15.09
CA PRO A 136 -6.12 23.73 -16.23
C PRO A 136 -6.69 22.45 -16.84
N LYS A 137 -6.87 22.44 -18.16
CA LYS A 137 -7.40 21.28 -18.89
C LYS A 137 -6.27 20.34 -19.32
N TRP A 138 -5.63 19.69 -18.35
CA TRP A 138 -4.45 18.85 -18.61
C TRP A 138 -4.73 17.63 -19.49
N LEU A 139 -5.99 17.21 -19.64
CA LEU A 139 -6.36 16.16 -20.60
C LEU A 139 -6.38 16.64 -22.07
N GLU A 140 -6.48 17.96 -22.30
CA GLU A 140 -6.43 18.59 -23.63
C GLU A 140 -5.01 19.10 -23.97
N GLY A 141 -4.27 19.59 -22.96
CA GLY A 141 -2.87 20.00 -23.07
C GLY A 141 -2.19 20.02 -21.70
N ASP A 142 -1.13 19.22 -21.55
CA ASP A 142 -0.49 18.94 -20.25
C ASP A 142 0.89 19.60 -20.15
N ASP A 143 0.90 20.86 -19.74
CA ASP A 143 2.13 21.62 -19.60
C ASP A 143 3.02 21.11 -18.46
N VAL A 144 2.45 20.49 -17.43
CA VAL A 144 3.21 19.85 -16.34
C VAL A 144 3.97 18.64 -16.88
N LEU A 145 3.29 17.80 -17.66
CA LEU A 145 3.91 16.65 -18.33
C LEU A 145 5.02 17.09 -19.29
N GLU A 146 4.77 18.09 -20.12
CA GLU A 146 5.78 18.64 -21.05
C GLU A 146 7.06 19.04 -20.31
N ASN A 147 6.93 19.80 -19.22
CA ASN A 147 8.06 20.21 -18.40
C ASN A 147 8.78 19.02 -17.72
N ILE A 148 8.04 18.02 -17.24
CA ILE A 148 8.64 16.81 -16.63
C ILE A 148 9.42 16.02 -17.67
N VAL A 149 8.84 15.78 -18.84
CA VAL A 149 9.50 15.04 -19.93
C VAL A 149 10.78 15.77 -20.33
N GLU A 150 10.72 17.09 -20.52
CA GLU A 150 11.91 17.90 -20.84
C GLU A 150 12.96 17.80 -19.73
N LEU A 151 12.59 17.97 -18.46
CA LEU A 151 13.51 17.94 -17.33
C LEU A 151 14.25 16.59 -17.20
N PHE A 152 13.54 15.49 -17.46
CA PHE A 152 14.02 14.15 -17.19
C PHE A 152 14.48 13.37 -18.42
N GLU A 153 14.41 13.90 -19.64
CA GLU A 153 14.76 13.21 -20.90
C GLU A 153 16.05 12.36 -20.80
N ASP A 154 17.15 12.93 -20.28
CA ASP A 154 18.42 12.22 -20.07
C ASP A 154 18.71 11.84 -18.60
N ASN A 155 17.74 12.07 -17.71
CA ASN A 155 17.89 11.92 -16.26
C ASN A 155 16.99 10.81 -15.67
N VAL A 156 16.62 9.80 -16.47
CA VAL A 156 15.91 8.60 -16.00
C VAL A 156 16.85 7.38 -15.95
N GLY A 157 16.60 6.47 -15.01
CA GLY A 157 17.23 5.14 -14.99
C GLY A 157 16.81 4.26 -16.17
N SER A 158 17.59 3.24 -16.46
CA SER A 158 17.20 2.21 -17.43
C SER A 158 16.17 1.27 -16.80
N GLU A 159 15.25 0.78 -17.63
CA GLU A 159 14.38 -0.33 -17.28
C GLU A 159 15.20 -1.60 -16.99
N TYR A 160 14.76 -2.37 -16.00
CA TYR A 160 15.32 -3.70 -15.77
C TYR A 160 14.74 -4.70 -16.77
N THR A 161 15.58 -5.60 -17.25
CA THR A 161 15.15 -6.74 -18.03
C THR A 161 14.22 -7.65 -17.23
N ASN A 162 13.39 -8.44 -17.91
CA ASN A 162 12.52 -9.42 -17.23
C ASN A 162 13.32 -10.38 -16.33
N GLU A 163 14.52 -10.76 -16.75
CA GLU A 163 15.40 -11.64 -15.96
C GLU A 163 15.89 -10.97 -14.67
N GLU A 164 16.20 -9.67 -14.71
CA GLU A 164 16.54 -8.88 -13.52
C GLU A 164 15.33 -8.73 -12.61
N LEU A 165 14.16 -8.42 -13.18
CA LEU A 165 12.91 -8.30 -12.43
C LEU A 165 12.56 -9.61 -11.72
N ASP A 166 12.70 -10.76 -12.36
CA ASP A 166 12.41 -12.06 -11.75
C ASP A 166 13.37 -12.38 -10.59
N LYS A 167 14.66 -12.03 -10.73
CA LYS A 167 15.63 -12.14 -9.63
C LYS A 167 15.25 -11.24 -8.46
N ILE A 168 14.89 -9.99 -8.73
CA ILE A 168 14.46 -9.01 -7.72
C ILE A 168 13.20 -9.49 -7.00
N LYS A 169 12.21 -10.01 -7.72
CA LYS A 169 10.98 -10.56 -7.12
C LYS A 169 11.28 -11.74 -6.20
N LYS A 170 12.14 -12.67 -6.64
CA LYS A 170 12.55 -13.81 -5.82
C LYS A 170 13.27 -13.37 -4.54
N GLU A 171 14.22 -12.44 -4.64
CA GLU A 171 14.87 -11.86 -3.45
C GLU A 171 13.85 -11.11 -2.58
N GLY A 172 12.93 -10.39 -3.19
CA GLY A 172 11.86 -9.65 -2.52
C GLY A 172 10.97 -10.54 -1.65
N GLN A 173 10.64 -11.76 -2.11
CA GLN A 173 9.89 -12.73 -1.30
C GLN A 173 10.62 -13.05 0.02
N GLU A 174 11.92 -13.32 -0.05
CA GLU A 174 12.73 -13.62 1.14
C GLU A 174 12.91 -12.38 2.03
N ARG A 175 13.14 -11.21 1.43
CA ARG A 175 13.25 -9.93 2.15
C ARG A 175 11.97 -9.61 2.90
N TYR A 176 10.81 -9.74 2.27
CA TYR A 176 9.53 -9.37 2.87
C TYR A 176 9.15 -10.32 4.00
N MET A 177 9.37 -11.63 3.83
CA MET A 177 9.21 -12.63 4.90
C MET A 177 10.07 -12.29 6.13
N ARG A 178 11.28 -11.77 5.92
CA ARG A 178 12.21 -11.34 6.99
C ARG A 178 12.04 -9.88 7.42
N LYS A 179 11.06 -9.16 6.86
CA LYS A 179 10.82 -7.72 7.10
C LYS A 179 12.05 -6.84 6.84
N ILE A 180 12.82 -7.19 5.81
CA ILE A 180 13.97 -6.43 5.34
C ILE A 180 13.45 -5.30 4.43
N PRO A 181 13.78 -4.03 4.72
CA PRO A 181 13.30 -2.88 3.95
C PRO A 181 14.03 -2.71 2.60
N PRO A 182 13.49 -1.87 1.68
CA PRO A 182 12.14 -1.32 1.70
C PRO A 182 11.13 -2.26 1.00
N GLY A 183 9.84 -1.97 1.15
CA GLY A 183 8.74 -2.58 0.38
C GLY A 183 7.96 -3.67 1.11
N PHE A 184 8.44 -4.20 2.24
CA PHE A 184 7.72 -5.26 2.97
C PHE A 184 6.36 -4.79 3.52
N LYS A 185 6.12 -3.47 3.61
CA LYS A 185 4.80 -2.92 3.97
C LYS A 185 3.76 -3.05 2.85
N ASP A 186 4.20 -3.36 1.64
CA ASP A 186 3.35 -3.51 0.45
C ASP A 186 3.08 -4.97 0.09
N ASP A 187 3.49 -5.94 0.91
CA ASP A 187 3.36 -7.39 0.64
C ASP A 187 1.89 -7.85 0.43
N GLN A 188 0.93 -7.10 0.99
CA GLN A 188 -0.51 -7.36 0.83
C GLN A 188 -1.09 -6.83 -0.50
N LYS A 189 -0.30 -6.13 -1.33
CA LYS A 189 -0.72 -5.68 -2.66
C LYS A 189 -0.65 -6.82 -3.68
N SER A 190 -1.17 -6.58 -4.89
CA SER A 190 -1.04 -7.53 -6.00
C SER A 190 0.42 -7.83 -6.32
N GLU A 191 0.69 -9.01 -6.90
CA GLU A 191 2.04 -9.47 -7.26
C GLU A 191 2.79 -8.46 -8.13
N GLU A 192 2.07 -7.79 -9.04
CA GLU A 192 2.62 -6.76 -9.93
C GLU A 192 3.03 -5.49 -9.19
N LYS A 193 2.33 -5.12 -8.11
CA LYS A 193 2.50 -3.83 -7.43
C LYS A 193 3.30 -3.91 -6.14
N LYS A 194 3.38 -5.08 -5.49
CA LYS A 194 4.02 -5.21 -4.18
C LYS A 194 5.54 -4.99 -4.20
N TYR A 195 6.19 -5.17 -5.35
CA TYR A 195 7.64 -5.03 -5.50
C TYR A 195 8.12 -3.65 -5.98
N GLY A 196 7.21 -2.70 -6.24
CA GLY A 196 7.57 -1.38 -6.79
C GLY A 196 8.64 -0.65 -5.97
N ASP A 197 8.45 -0.57 -4.64
CA ASP A 197 9.42 0.04 -3.71
C ASP A 197 10.80 -0.63 -3.77
N LEU A 198 10.84 -1.96 -3.93
CA LEU A 198 12.10 -2.72 -3.99
C LEU A 198 12.83 -2.52 -5.32
N ILE A 199 12.08 -2.53 -6.43
CA ILE A 199 12.62 -2.23 -7.76
C ILE A 199 13.21 -0.82 -7.79
N LEU A 200 12.44 0.16 -7.28
CA LEU A 200 12.89 1.55 -7.12
C LEU A 200 14.21 1.61 -6.33
N TRP A 201 14.26 0.92 -5.18
CA TRP A 201 15.44 0.90 -4.32
C TRP A 201 16.69 0.34 -5.00
N PHE A 202 16.57 -0.77 -5.73
CA PHE A 202 17.69 -1.33 -6.46
C PHE A 202 18.17 -0.43 -7.60
N GLN A 203 17.25 0.24 -8.30
CA GLN A 203 17.64 1.22 -9.32
C GLN A 203 18.42 2.40 -8.72
N ILE A 204 18.06 2.84 -7.52
CA ILE A 204 18.81 3.87 -6.78
C ILE A 204 20.22 3.35 -6.44
N ILE A 205 20.34 2.12 -5.92
CA ILE A 205 21.64 1.51 -5.58
C ILE A 205 22.52 1.42 -6.83
N ASP A 206 21.97 0.99 -7.97
CA ASP A 206 22.73 0.88 -9.21
C ASP A 206 23.20 2.25 -9.72
N LYS A 207 22.36 3.27 -9.63
CA LYS A 207 22.75 4.64 -9.97
C LYS A 207 23.85 5.15 -9.04
N ALA A 208 23.74 4.88 -7.74
CA ALA A 208 24.75 5.23 -6.75
C ALA A 208 26.09 4.52 -7.02
N LYS A 209 26.06 3.22 -7.33
CA LYS A 209 27.22 2.41 -7.70
C LYS A 209 27.95 2.98 -8.92
N LYS A 210 27.19 3.39 -9.96
CA LYS A 210 27.73 3.92 -11.22
C LYS A 210 28.27 5.34 -11.06
N SER A 211 27.52 6.22 -10.38
CA SER A 211 27.89 7.64 -10.24
C SER A 211 28.90 7.91 -9.14
N LYS A 212 29.01 7.03 -8.14
CA LYS A 212 29.78 7.23 -6.91
C LYS A 212 29.41 8.52 -6.16
N ARG A 213 28.16 8.96 -6.31
CA ARG A 213 27.61 10.14 -5.65
C ARG A 213 26.63 9.70 -4.58
N SER A 214 26.67 10.40 -3.44
CA SER A 214 25.67 10.23 -2.39
C SER A 214 24.27 10.53 -2.92
N ILE A 215 23.27 9.86 -2.35
CA ILE A 215 21.89 9.95 -2.80
C ILE A 215 21.05 10.69 -1.76
N VAL A 216 20.24 11.64 -2.24
CA VAL A 216 19.18 12.28 -1.46
C VAL A 216 17.85 11.98 -2.15
N LEU A 217 17.08 11.07 -1.58
CA LEU A 217 15.73 10.75 -2.05
C LEU A 217 14.75 11.82 -1.55
N ILE A 218 14.01 12.43 -2.46
CA ILE A 218 12.92 13.36 -2.16
C ILE A 218 11.63 12.55 -2.18
N SER A 219 11.10 12.26 -0.99
CA SER A 219 9.92 11.42 -0.83
C SER A 219 9.02 11.85 0.33
N GLY A 220 7.72 11.78 0.07
CA GLY A 220 6.65 11.97 1.05
C GLY A 220 6.24 10.69 1.80
N ASP A 221 6.89 9.54 1.54
CA ASP A 221 6.45 8.25 2.05
C ASP A 221 6.39 8.22 3.59
N ILE A 222 5.34 7.60 4.16
CA ILE A 222 5.09 7.48 5.59
C ILE A 222 5.18 6.05 6.09
N LYS A 223 5.69 5.10 5.34
CA LYS A 223 5.82 3.71 5.77
C LYS A 223 7.03 3.56 6.71
N ASP A 224 6.99 2.55 7.57
CA ASP A 224 8.03 2.32 8.60
C ASP A 224 9.26 1.60 8.06
N ASP A 225 9.16 1.04 6.85
CA ASP A 225 10.27 0.42 6.13
C ASP A 225 11.18 1.45 5.42
N TRP A 226 10.76 2.71 5.33
CA TRP A 226 11.59 3.82 4.84
C TRP A 226 12.15 4.71 5.96
N TRP A 227 11.43 4.83 7.08
CA TRP A 227 11.73 5.81 8.13
C TRP A 227 11.88 5.20 9.51
N LEU A 228 12.93 5.61 10.23
CA LEU A 228 12.98 5.48 11.69
C LEU A 228 12.09 6.56 12.31
N LYS A 229 11.08 6.13 13.09
CA LYS A 229 10.13 7.03 13.75
C LYS A 229 10.09 6.85 15.25
N LYS A 230 9.77 7.92 15.96
CA LYS A 230 9.43 7.90 17.39
C LYS A 230 8.27 8.85 17.64
N GLU A 231 7.24 8.37 18.35
CA GLU A 231 6.05 9.18 18.72
C GLU A 231 5.43 9.91 17.51
N GLY A 232 5.35 9.21 16.37
CA GLY A 232 4.80 9.75 15.12
C GLY A 232 5.71 10.73 14.37
N ARG A 233 6.90 11.06 14.89
CA ARG A 233 7.88 11.93 14.22
C ARG A 233 8.90 11.09 13.45
N ARG A 234 9.18 11.49 12.20
CA ARG A 234 10.32 10.96 11.41
C ARG A 234 11.62 11.49 12.00
N ILE A 235 12.50 10.59 12.41
CA ILE A 235 13.82 10.96 12.94
C ILE A 235 14.83 10.99 11.80
N MET A 236 14.91 9.91 11.03
CA MET A 236 15.87 9.75 9.94
C MET A 236 15.44 8.60 9.02
N PRO A 237 16.05 8.48 7.83
CA PRO A 237 15.92 7.26 7.04
C PRO A 237 16.27 6.03 7.86
N LEU A 238 15.58 4.93 7.60
CA LEU A 238 15.77 3.70 8.33
C LEU A 238 17.27 3.25 8.25
N PRO A 239 17.98 3.01 9.37
CA PRO A 239 19.41 2.72 9.35
C PRO A 239 19.80 1.53 8.47
N GLN A 240 18.92 0.53 8.33
CA GLN A 240 19.14 -0.58 7.40
C GLN A 240 19.36 -0.10 5.95
N LEU A 241 18.59 0.88 5.48
CA LEU A 241 18.72 1.44 4.12
C LEU A 241 20.06 2.17 3.94
N LYS A 242 20.44 2.97 4.94
CA LYS A 242 21.74 3.66 4.92
C LYS A 242 22.90 2.65 4.93
N LYS A 243 22.80 1.60 5.75
CA LYS A 243 23.81 0.55 5.83
C LYS A 243 23.95 -0.20 4.51
N GLU A 244 22.84 -0.54 3.87
CA GLU A 244 22.84 -1.20 2.56
C GLU A 244 23.44 -0.29 1.48
N MET A 245 23.08 1.00 1.41
CA MET A 245 23.70 1.93 0.47
C MET A 245 25.22 2.03 0.65
N ILE A 246 25.69 2.11 1.89
CA ILE A 246 27.13 2.16 2.20
C ILE A 246 27.80 0.85 1.80
N ALA A 247 27.20 -0.30 2.10
CA ALA A 247 27.76 -1.61 1.77
C ALA A 247 27.84 -1.85 0.26
N GLU A 248 26.78 -1.51 -0.47
CA GLU A 248 26.62 -1.81 -1.90
C GLU A 248 27.28 -0.76 -2.81
N ALA A 249 27.14 0.52 -2.48
CA ALA A 249 27.61 1.62 -3.34
C ALA A 249 28.78 2.40 -2.75
N GLY A 250 29.05 2.29 -1.45
CA GLY A 250 30.11 3.04 -0.76
C GLY A 250 29.81 4.53 -0.58
N VAL A 251 28.54 4.93 -0.69
CA VAL A 251 28.11 6.33 -0.63
C VAL A 251 27.07 6.56 0.47
N GLU A 252 26.86 7.82 0.83
CA GLU A 252 25.90 8.21 1.85
C GLU A 252 24.48 8.29 1.27
N PHE A 253 23.46 8.01 2.10
CA PHE A 253 22.04 8.08 1.73
C PHE A 253 21.24 8.93 2.71
N HIS A 254 20.34 9.75 2.17
CA HIS A 254 19.34 10.45 2.96
C HIS A 254 17.97 10.50 2.27
N ILE A 255 16.92 10.83 3.04
CA ILE A 255 15.58 11.09 2.54
C ILE A 255 15.10 12.42 3.09
N TYR A 256 14.55 13.28 2.23
CA TYR A 256 13.82 14.49 2.63
C TYR A 256 12.40 14.45 2.10
N THR A 257 11.48 15.05 2.84
CA THR A 257 10.20 15.44 2.27
C THR A 257 10.39 16.65 1.35
N THR A 258 9.53 16.80 0.34
CA THR A 258 9.63 17.90 -0.63
C THR A 258 9.66 19.28 0.04
N ASP A 259 8.82 19.52 1.06
CA ASP A 259 8.79 20.79 1.80
C ASP A 259 10.11 21.10 2.53
N ASN A 260 10.69 20.10 3.21
CA ASN A 260 11.95 20.29 3.92
C ASN A 260 13.12 20.44 2.95
N PHE A 261 13.08 19.75 1.81
CA PHE A 261 14.06 19.93 0.75
C PHE A 261 14.03 21.36 0.22
N LEU A 262 12.85 21.89 -0.13
CA LEU A 262 12.73 23.26 -0.63
C LEU A 262 13.13 24.31 0.42
N GLU A 263 12.83 24.09 1.69
CA GLU A 263 13.24 25.01 2.77
C GLU A 263 14.76 25.04 2.98
N LEU A 264 15.45 23.92 2.77
CA LEU A 264 16.88 23.80 2.99
C LEU A 264 17.73 24.07 1.74
N TYR A 265 17.15 23.85 0.56
CA TYR A 265 17.85 24.02 -0.71
C TYR A 265 17.92 25.50 -1.06
N LYS A 266 19.14 26.04 -1.09
CA LYS A 266 19.40 27.43 -1.45
C LYS A 266 19.76 27.54 -2.92
N ILE A 267 18.89 28.17 -3.70
CA ILE A 267 19.22 28.62 -5.05
C ILE A 267 20.16 29.84 -4.91
N PRO A 268 21.36 29.84 -5.52
CA PRO A 268 22.32 30.93 -5.39
C PRO A 268 21.81 32.31 -5.84
N SER A 269 20.80 32.34 -6.71
CA SER A 269 20.31 33.56 -7.36
C SER A 269 18.98 34.09 -6.83
N GLU A 270 18.22 33.31 -6.04
CA GLU A 270 16.89 33.72 -5.58
C GLU A 270 16.38 32.84 -4.42
N GLU A 271 15.63 33.38 -3.47
CA GLU A 271 14.97 32.54 -2.46
C GLU A 271 13.67 31.94 -3.02
N ILE A 272 13.35 30.71 -2.64
CA ILE A 272 12.07 30.06 -2.98
C ILE A 272 10.97 30.73 -2.16
N ASP A 273 9.82 31.05 -2.77
CA ASP A 273 8.71 31.67 -2.06
C ASP A 273 8.24 30.80 -0.88
N ILE A 274 8.22 31.41 0.32
CA ILE A 274 7.72 30.80 1.55
C ILE A 274 6.28 30.31 1.40
N LYS A 275 5.45 30.97 0.57
CA LYS A 275 4.09 30.51 0.27
C LYS A 275 4.08 29.17 -0.45
N ALA A 276 4.96 28.98 -1.44
CA ALA A 276 5.09 27.72 -2.15
C ALA A 276 5.51 26.59 -1.21
N ILE A 277 6.50 26.85 -0.33
CA ILE A 277 6.93 25.87 0.68
C ILE A 277 5.78 25.48 1.63
N LYS A 278 4.97 26.45 2.06
CA LYS A 278 3.79 26.20 2.90
C LYS A 278 2.75 25.35 2.19
N GLU A 279 2.44 25.64 0.93
CA GLU A 279 1.48 24.86 0.13
C GLU A 279 1.96 23.42 -0.06
N VAL A 280 3.24 23.22 -0.46
CA VAL A 280 3.85 21.88 -0.60
C VAL A 280 3.72 21.10 0.72
N ARG A 281 3.95 21.76 1.86
CA ARG A 281 3.82 21.16 3.19
C ARG A 281 2.37 20.78 3.53
N GLU A 282 1.39 21.60 3.14
CA GLU A 282 -0.04 21.33 3.35
C GLU A 282 -0.52 20.15 2.50
N ILE A 283 -0.21 20.15 1.20
CA ILE A 283 -0.53 19.03 0.30
C ILE A 283 0.12 17.74 0.77
N ARG A 284 1.41 17.77 1.15
CA ARG A 284 2.06 16.59 1.75
C ARG A 284 1.29 16.07 2.96
N LYS A 285 0.94 16.93 3.93
CA LYS A 285 0.21 16.51 5.14
C LYS A 285 -1.14 15.89 4.79
N SER A 286 -1.86 16.48 3.84
CA SER A 286 -3.14 15.95 3.33
C SER A 286 -2.97 14.54 2.74
N GLU A 287 -1.96 14.35 1.89
CA GLU A 287 -1.66 13.06 1.28
C GLU A 287 -1.24 12.01 2.31
N GLU A 288 -0.40 12.38 3.28
CA GLU A 288 -0.04 11.50 4.39
C GLU A 288 -1.28 11.05 5.18
N GLU A 289 -2.21 11.97 5.43
CA GLU A 289 -3.46 11.64 6.13
C GLU A 289 -4.34 10.69 5.30
N ARG A 290 -4.46 10.93 3.99
CA ARG A 290 -5.15 10.03 3.06
C ARG A 290 -4.54 8.62 3.08
N VAL A 291 -3.21 8.52 3.02
CA VAL A 291 -2.51 7.22 3.11
C VAL A 291 -2.73 6.57 4.48
N ARG A 292 -2.68 7.31 5.60
CA ARG A 292 -3.00 6.78 6.94
C ARG A 292 -4.42 6.23 7.04
N ARG A 293 -5.40 6.95 6.48
CA ARG A 293 -6.80 6.49 6.45
C ARG A 293 -6.94 5.20 5.63
N ARG A 294 -6.30 5.13 4.46
CA ARG A 294 -6.28 3.92 3.62
C ARG A 294 -5.61 2.74 4.33
N MET A 295 -4.47 2.95 4.97
CA MET A 295 -3.78 1.90 5.76
C MET A 295 -4.65 1.42 6.93
N LYS A 296 -5.32 2.33 7.65
CA LYS A 296 -6.23 1.98 8.75
C LYS A 296 -7.43 1.17 8.23
N ALA A 297 -8.04 1.60 7.13
CA ALA A 297 -9.15 0.89 6.49
C ALA A 297 -8.73 -0.51 6.00
N SER A 298 -7.56 -0.61 5.36
CA SER A 298 -6.98 -1.89 4.94
C SER A 298 -6.76 -2.83 6.12
N LYS A 299 -6.15 -2.34 7.21
CA LYS A 299 -5.95 -3.12 8.43
C LYS A 299 -7.27 -3.62 9.03
N ILE A 300 -8.28 -2.75 9.12
CA ILE A 300 -9.62 -3.13 9.60
C ILE A 300 -10.23 -4.19 8.68
N ASN A 301 -10.10 -4.05 7.36
CA ASN A 301 -10.61 -5.02 6.40
C ASN A 301 -9.88 -6.37 6.52
N THR A 302 -8.56 -6.37 6.73
CA THR A 302 -7.79 -7.59 6.98
C THR A 302 -8.22 -8.26 8.29
N GLU A 303 -8.39 -7.49 9.38
CA GLU A 303 -8.88 -8.02 10.67
C GLU A 303 -10.30 -8.58 10.56
N LEU A 304 -11.19 -7.90 9.83
CA LEU A 304 -12.55 -8.37 9.53
C LEU A 304 -12.52 -9.65 8.68
N ASN A 305 -11.69 -9.69 7.64
CA ASN A 305 -11.53 -10.86 6.80
C ASN A 305 -11.00 -12.04 7.61
N LEU A 306 -10.00 -11.85 8.47
CA LEU A 306 -9.49 -12.89 9.37
C LEU A 306 -10.59 -13.37 10.34
N ALA A 307 -11.39 -12.47 10.89
CA ALA A 307 -12.50 -12.83 11.78
C ALA A 307 -13.63 -13.57 11.04
N MET A 308 -14.00 -13.15 9.83
CA MET A 308 -14.97 -13.85 8.98
C MET A 308 -14.45 -15.21 8.53
N THR A 309 -13.18 -15.28 8.18
CA THR A 309 -12.46 -16.49 7.80
C THR A 309 -12.43 -17.48 8.98
N GLY A 310 -12.18 -17.01 10.20
CA GLY A 310 -12.29 -17.81 11.42
C GLY A 310 -13.71 -18.34 11.68
N ARG A 311 -14.77 -17.53 11.41
CA ARG A 311 -16.16 -18.01 11.51
C ARG A 311 -16.49 -19.07 10.47
N PHE A 312 -16.14 -18.84 9.21
CA PHE A 312 -16.27 -19.84 8.13
C PHE A 312 -15.55 -21.14 8.49
N PHE A 313 -14.34 -21.04 9.06
CA PHE A 313 -13.57 -22.18 9.52
C PHE A 313 -14.33 -22.95 10.63
N VAL A 314 -14.88 -22.26 11.62
CA VAL A 314 -15.67 -22.89 12.70
C VAL A 314 -16.93 -23.56 12.17
N GLU A 315 -17.67 -22.91 11.27
CA GLU A 315 -18.87 -23.47 10.63
C GLU A 315 -18.53 -24.73 9.83
N ALA A 316 -17.44 -24.70 9.05
CA ALA A 316 -16.97 -25.84 8.28
C ALA A 316 -16.60 -27.05 9.15
N VAL A 317 -15.91 -26.82 10.28
CA VAL A 317 -15.58 -27.90 11.22
C VAL A 317 -16.82 -28.46 11.90
N TYR A 318 -17.82 -27.63 12.19
CA TYR A 318 -19.09 -28.11 12.77
C TYR A 318 -19.89 -28.97 11.77
N MET A 319 -19.92 -28.59 10.49
CA MET A 319 -20.51 -29.45 9.45
C MET A 319 -19.77 -30.79 9.33
N PHE A 320 -18.44 -30.78 9.43
CA PHE A 320 -17.64 -32.01 9.46
C PHE A 320 -17.96 -32.88 10.68
N GLU A 321 -18.14 -32.29 11.88
CA GLU A 321 -18.50 -33.02 13.12
C GLU A 321 -19.79 -33.82 12.95
N ILE A 322 -20.84 -33.20 12.39
CA ILE A 322 -22.13 -33.85 12.14
C ILE A 322 -21.98 -35.04 11.18
N LEU A 323 -21.20 -34.86 10.12
CA LEU A 323 -20.97 -35.91 9.13
C LEU A 323 -20.12 -37.06 9.68
N TYR A 324 -19.11 -36.75 10.49
CA TYR A 324 -18.30 -37.76 11.17
C TYR A 324 -19.18 -38.67 12.04
N ASP A 325 -20.09 -38.09 12.83
CA ASP A 325 -21.03 -38.86 13.66
C ASP A 325 -21.95 -39.76 12.80
N LEU A 326 -22.37 -39.28 11.63
CA LEU A 326 -23.15 -40.06 10.66
C LEU A 326 -22.34 -41.25 10.11
N ILE A 327 -21.08 -41.03 9.72
CA ILE A 327 -20.20 -42.08 9.19
C ILE A 327 -19.85 -43.12 10.26
N MET A 328 -19.60 -42.67 11.49
CA MET A 328 -19.26 -43.56 12.60
C MET A 328 -20.44 -44.41 13.06
N SER A 329 -21.66 -43.93 12.87
CA SER A 329 -22.90 -44.67 13.15
C SER A 329 -23.35 -45.60 12.01
N ALA A 330 -22.74 -45.51 10.82
CA ALA A 330 -23.02 -46.42 9.71
C ALA A 330 -22.56 -47.86 10.00
N ASN A 331 -23.25 -48.87 9.46
CA ASN A 331 -22.86 -50.28 9.64
C ASN A 331 -21.56 -50.63 8.91
N ASP A 332 -20.86 -51.67 9.39
CA ASP A 332 -19.56 -52.09 8.84
C ASP A 332 -19.63 -52.61 7.38
N SER A 333 -20.83 -52.96 6.90
CA SER A 333 -21.07 -53.29 5.49
C SER A 333 -21.05 -52.06 4.56
N MET A 334 -21.26 -50.86 5.11
CA MET A 334 -21.23 -49.59 4.37
C MET A 334 -19.88 -48.89 4.51
N VAL A 335 -19.29 -48.95 5.70
CA VAL A 335 -18.01 -48.31 6.02
C VAL A 335 -17.16 -49.26 6.85
N SER A 336 -16.02 -49.69 6.31
CA SER A 336 -15.13 -50.63 7.02
C SER A 336 -14.64 -50.07 8.36
N SER A 337 -14.41 -50.95 9.33
CA SER A 337 -13.90 -50.58 10.65
C SER A 337 -12.50 -49.94 10.57
N VAL A 338 -11.69 -50.30 9.57
CA VAL A 338 -10.37 -49.69 9.30
C VAL A 338 -10.52 -48.23 8.86
N THR A 339 -11.41 -47.99 7.90
CA THR A 339 -11.77 -46.65 7.43
C THR A 339 -12.28 -45.73 8.55
N LYS A 340 -13.09 -46.27 9.48
CA LYS A 340 -13.57 -45.51 10.64
C LYS A 340 -12.43 -45.05 11.56
N VAL A 341 -11.37 -45.85 11.70
CA VAL A 341 -10.19 -45.49 12.51
C VAL A 341 -9.37 -44.39 11.84
N GLU A 342 -9.17 -44.47 10.52
CA GLU A 342 -8.45 -43.44 9.74
C GLU A 342 -9.16 -42.09 9.81
N LEU A 343 -10.49 -42.08 9.62
CA LEU A 343 -11.31 -40.88 9.73
C LEU A 343 -11.29 -40.26 11.13
N ARG A 344 -11.23 -41.08 12.19
CA ARG A 344 -11.11 -40.60 13.57
C ARG A 344 -9.80 -39.83 13.80
N ASN A 345 -8.67 -40.32 13.27
CA ASN A 345 -7.39 -39.62 13.43
C ASN A 345 -7.37 -38.29 12.66
N LEU A 346 -7.92 -38.28 11.45
CA LEU A 346 -8.09 -37.05 10.68
C LEU A 346 -8.94 -36.04 11.46
N PHE A 347 -10.07 -36.48 12.01
CA PHE A 347 -11.00 -35.66 12.77
C PHE A 347 -10.35 -35.00 14.00
N GLU A 348 -9.60 -35.75 14.79
CA GLU A 348 -8.90 -35.19 15.97
C GLU A 348 -7.88 -34.11 15.57
N ASN A 349 -7.22 -34.24 14.42
CA ASN A 349 -6.33 -33.20 13.90
C ASN A 349 -7.09 -31.93 13.50
N ILE A 350 -8.24 -32.05 12.82
CA ILE A 350 -9.08 -30.90 12.43
C ILE A 350 -9.57 -30.17 13.70
N ARG A 351 -10.02 -30.93 14.70
CA ARG A 351 -10.50 -30.41 15.98
C ARG A 351 -9.40 -29.69 16.76
N GLY A 352 -8.20 -30.27 16.80
CA GLY A 352 -7.03 -29.65 17.42
C GLY A 352 -6.68 -28.30 16.80
N LEU A 353 -6.70 -28.23 15.46
CA LEU A 353 -6.46 -26.96 14.76
C LEU A 353 -7.56 -25.92 15.03
N ARG A 354 -8.84 -26.32 14.98
CA ARG A 354 -9.97 -25.43 15.31
C ARG A 354 -9.76 -24.80 16.68
N ASN A 355 -9.38 -25.60 17.68
CA ASN A 355 -9.16 -25.09 19.02
C ASN A 355 -8.01 -24.07 19.04
N ARG A 356 -6.88 -24.33 18.39
CA ARG A 356 -5.77 -23.37 18.27
C ARG A 356 -6.21 -22.06 17.61
N ILE A 357 -7.02 -22.13 16.55
CA ILE A 357 -7.57 -20.97 15.85
C ILE A 357 -8.50 -20.15 16.76
N ILE A 358 -9.42 -20.82 17.48
CA ILE A 358 -10.36 -20.16 18.41
C ILE A 358 -9.61 -19.43 19.54
N HIS A 359 -8.51 -20.01 20.01
CA HIS A 359 -7.70 -19.43 21.09
C HIS A 359 -6.64 -18.43 20.60
N GLY A 360 -6.59 -18.14 19.30
CA GLY A 360 -5.65 -17.18 18.72
C GLY A 360 -4.19 -17.66 18.73
N GLU A 361 -3.97 -18.97 18.77
CA GLU A 361 -2.65 -19.63 18.84
C GLU A 361 -2.07 -19.95 17.45
N VAL A 362 -2.54 -19.24 16.43
CA VAL A 362 -2.18 -19.44 15.02
C VAL A 362 -1.88 -18.08 14.40
N ASP A 363 -0.72 -17.94 13.77
CA ASP A 363 -0.34 -16.70 13.10
C ASP A 363 -1.14 -16.48 11.80
N GLU A 364 -1.07 -15.27 11.24
CA GLU A 364 -1.83 -14.84 10.07
C GLU A 364 -1.59 -15.72 8.84
N LEU A 365 -0.36 -16.18 8.62
CA LEU A 365 -0.01 -17.01 7.48
C LEU A 365 -0.59 -18.42 7.65
N SER A 366 -0.41 -19.00 8.83
CA SER A 366 -0.99 -20.29 9.21
C SER A 366 -2.52 -20.27 9.13
N MET A 367 -3.17 -19.15 9.47
CA MET A 367 -4.62 -18.96 9.34
C MET A 367 -5.06 -18.99 7.87
N LYS A 368 -4.35 -18.28 6.98
CA LYS A 368 -4.65 -18.25 5.55
C LYS A 368 -4.55 -19.65 4.93
N TYR A 369 -3.48 -20.39 5.23
CA TYR A 369 -3.32 -21.77 4.76
C TYR A 369 -4.39 -22.71 5.32
N SER A 370 -4.78 -22.53 6.58
CA SER A 370 -5.86 -23.29 7.22
C SER A 370 -7.19 -23.17 6.49
N CYS A 371 -7.44 -22.02 5.86
CA CYS A 371 -8.72 -21.76 5.22
C CYS A 371 -8.78 -22.24 3.78
N GLU A 372 -7.67 -22.16 3.04
CA GLU A 372 -7.55 -22.84 1.74
C GLU A 372 -7.68 -24.36 1.93
N TRP A 373 -7.02 -24.91 2.96
CA TRP A 373 -7.16 -26.33 3.30
C TRP A 373 -8.60 -26.72 3.65
N ILE A 374 -9.34 -25.90 4.41
CA ILE A 374 -10.76 -26.17 4.69
C ILE A 374 -11.64 -26.10 3.44
N LYS A 375 -11.37 -25.20 2.50
CA LYS A 375 -12.12 -25.17 1.22
C LYS A 375 -11.90 -26.46 0.44
N ASP A 376 -10.65 -26.90 0.33
CA ASP A 376 -10.30 -28.16 -0.33
C ASP A 376 -10.96 -29.35 0.40
N LEU A 377 -10.94 -29.33 1.73
CA LEU A 377 -11.61 -30.31 2.58
C LEU A 377 -13.11 -30.35 2.27
N LEU A 378 -13.81 -29.22 2.36
CA LEU A 378 -15.24 -29.10 2.10
C LEU A 378 -15.62 -29.52 0.67
N PHE A 379 -14.78 -29.23 -0.31
CA PHE A 379 -14.99 -29.68 -1.69
C PHE A 379 -15.00 -31.21 -1.78
N VAL A 380 -14.00 -31.86 -1.19
CA VAL A 380 -13.91 -33.33 -1.13
C VAL A 380 -15.10 -33.92 -0.34
N PHE A 381 -15.60 -33.21 0.67
CA PHE A 381 -16.79 -33.62 1.43
C PHE A 381 -18.09 -33.48 0.66
N ASN A 382 -18.29 -32.39 -0.07
CA ASN A 382 -19.48 -32.21 -0.90
C ASN A 382 -19.52 -33.29 -2.01
N GLU A 383 -18.38 -33.59 -2.66
CA GLU A 383 -18.29 -34.71 -3.61
C GLU A 383 -18.70 -36.05 -2.97
N LEU A 384 -18.36 -36.26 -1.69
CA LEU A 384 -18.72 -37.46 -0.94
C LEU A 384 -20.22 -37.49 -0.62
N VAL A 385 -20.78 -36.39 -0.12
CA VAL A 385 -22.22 -36.27 0.22
C VAL A 385 -23.09 -36.46 -1.03
N ASP A 386 -22.74 -35.82 -2.15
CA ASP A 386 -23.44 -35.98 -3.42
C ASP A 386 -23.39 -37.44 -3.92
N SER A 387 -22.33 -38.17 -3.59
CA SER A 387 -22.20 -39.60 -3.93
C SER A 387 -23.08 -40.53 -3.09
N PHE A 388 -23.53 -40.09 -1.89
CA PHE A 388 -24.45 -40.84 -1.03
C PHE A 388 -25.91 -40.78 -1.51
N GLU A 389 -26.28 -39.80 -2.34
CA GLU A 389 -27.66 -39.65 -2.84
C GLU A 389 -28.02 -40.60 -4.01
N GLY A 390 -27.11 -41.46 -4.50
CA GLY A 390 -27.37 -42.16 -5.77
C GLY A 390 -26.76 -43.55 -6.04
N ASP A 391 -26.01 -44.22 -5.16
CA ASP A 391 -25.29 -45.45 -5.56
C ASP A 391 -25.07 -46.50 -4.45
N VAL A 392 -25.06 -47.80 -4.80
CA VAL A 392 -24.95 -48.95 -3.87
C VAL A 392 -23.48 -49.40 -3.66
N GLU A 393 -22.52 -48.90 -4.46
CA GLU A 393 -21.08 -49.17 -4.36
C GLU A 393 -20.28 -48.16 -3.49
N ILE A 394 -20.88 -47.71 -2.38
CA ILE A 394 -20.33 -46.69 -1.46
C ILE A 394 -18.90 -47.03 -0.99
N HIS A 395 -18.60 -48.31 -0.79
CA HIS A 395 -17.36 -48.77 -0.17
C HIS A 395 -16.10 -48.53 -1.05
N SER A 396 -16.20 -48.55 -2.38
CA SER A 396 -15.01 -48.39 -3.27
C SER A 396 -14.62 -46.91 -3.43
N LYS A 397 -15.61 -46.03 -3.52
CA LYS A 397 -15.44 -44.57 -3.65
C LYS A 397 -14.92 -43.95 -2.36
N MET A 398 -15.39 -44.42 -1.21
CA MET A 398 -15.03 -43.87 0.11
C MET A 398 -13.52 -43.94 0.41
N ARG A 399 -12.85 -45.03 0.00
CA ARG A 399 -11.39 -45.18 0.16
C ARG A 399 -10.61 -44.13 -0.63
N SER A 400 -11.03 -43.84 -1.88
CA SER A 400 -10.43 -42.80 -2.71
C SER A 400 -10.59 -41.41 -2.08
N TYR A 401 -11.72 -41.12 -1.44
CA TYR A 401 -11.94 -39.86 -0.73
C TYR A 401 -11.07 -39.74 0.52
N ILE A 402 -10.90 -40.83 1.28
CA ILE A 402 -10.01 -40.86 2.45
C ILE A 402 -8.55 -40.61 2.05
N GLU A 403 -8.08 -41.24 0.97
CA GLU A 403 -6.73 -41.00 0.46
C GLU A 403 -6.53 -39.54 0.00
N LYS A 404 -7.55 -38.90 -0.59
CA LYS A 404 -7.52 -37.46 -0.90
C LYS A 404 -7.40 -36.63 0.38
N LEU A 405 -8.19 -36.95 1.40
CA LEU A 405 -8.20 -36.25 2.69
C LEU A 405 -6.87 -36.41 3.44
N GLU A 406 -6.27 -37.60 3.44
CA GLU A 406 -4.96 -37.86 4.05
C GLU A 406 -3.84 -37.10 3.35
N LYS A 407 -3.85 -37.05 2.00
CA LYS A 407 -2.90 -36.25 1.22
C LYS A 407 -3.02 -34.76 1.53
N LEU A 408 -4.25 -34.25 1.65
CA LEU A 408 -4.51 -32.88 2.06
C LEU A 408 -3.96 -32.62 3.48
N ASN A 409 -4.20 -33.52 4.43
CA ASN A 409 -3.72 -33.41 5.81
C ASN A 409 -2.17 -33.46 5.92
N LEU A 410 -1.52 -34.32 5.14
CA LEU A 410 -0.05 -34.41 5.08
C LEU A 410 0.58 -33.15 4.47
N LYS A 411 -0.01 -32.61 3.40
CA LYS A 411 0.42 -31.34 2.79
C LYS A 411 0.31 -30.21 3.80
N PHE A 412 -0.78 -30.20 4.55
CA PHE A 412 -1.14 -29.17 5.50
C PHE A 412 -0.31 -29.18 6.79
N SER A 413 -0.03 -30.37 7.34
CA SER A 413 0.79 -30.55 8.55
C SER A 413 2.21 -29.97 8.42
N ARG A 414 2.71 -29.79 7.19
CA ARG A 414 4.00 -29.15 6.89
C ARG A 414 4.01 -27.63 7.03
N TYR A 415 2.84 -26.99 7.11
CA TYR A 415 2.70 -25.53 7.17
C TYR A 415 2.38 -24.99 8.57
N ILE A 416 2.06 -25.87 9.54
CA ILE A 416 1.54 -25.49 10.87
C ILE A 416 2.43 -25.98 12.04
N GLN A 417 3.53 -26.65 11.72
CA GLN A 417 4.69 -26.82 12.63
C GLN A 417 5.50 -25.55 12.66
#